data_AF-A0A1W2D6L5-F1
#
_entry.id   AF-A0A1W2D6L5-F1
#
_cell.length_a   1.000
_cell.length_b   1.000
_cell.length_c   1.000
_cell.angle_alpha   90.00
_cell.angle_beta   90.00
_cell.angle_gamma   90.00
#
_symmetry.space_group_name_H-M   'P 1'
#
loop_
_entity.id
_entity.type
_entity.pdbx_description
1 polymer ?
#
loop_
_entity_poly.entity_id
_entity_poly.type
_entity_poly.pdbx_seq_one_letter_code
_entity_poly.pdbx_strand_id
1 'polypeptide(L)'
;MRRFITSIALLGAFFIIPSLEVSASWLIDHERFHTSVHGQMDCLECHQDKTGTGDHPDPGSVNKTVHAFFNVEQCVDCHDSALEELESGNHGNGTGKVSKEDSSCIQCHDPHTTMSSGSENIDFSAPVSEKCAVCHEVQTDLPPVAAQEAVCAECHLIPIKGTDKRAAMVQDLCFYCHGTDGKTGHHPVIDVPAYSSTPHSEMSCLTCHPFSAGFNHAGQPTADCKTCHLSHNKKTIRDPHVTVSCEACHLEGAWAVRDGLTGQILGKTVKSSETQVHHMALPDDETSCSRCHFRGNSVGAAAHILPAKGVFCMPCHSATLSVEDTVSMITLILFALGIAVLGTYLFTGSRLAGQQGQQDHGHTKGSGIKDMIKVMIVEGLFQRRLFLRSRARWMIHSLIFHAFLFRFFWGLFALAASSWESQWGGLSFMLNKNDSITALVFDVTGCMMLLGLILFVFLKHSKMKHINFDGFPKLDWPAFILLGGLIVVGFVLEGLRIAMTGSPPGAEYALVGYFIGWILPDVDFTVIYGWIWYAHAILTGCLVVYLPFSRLRHIVLVPLALAITANSKKGHNRRPPQ
;
A
#
# COMPACT_ATOMS: atom_id res chain seq x y z
N MET A 1 25.64 26.24 10.00
CA MET A 1 24.35 25.57 9.73
C MET A 1 24.46 24.38 8.76
N ARG A 2 25.01 24.55 7.55
CA ARG A 2 25.06 23.46 6.55
C ARG A 2 25.90 22.23 6.95
N ARG A 3 26.96 22.44 7.76
CA ARG A 3 27.81 21.35 8.31
C ARG A 3 27.21 20.64 9.52
N PHE A 4 26.30 21.29 10.26
CA PHE A 4 25.64 20.72 11.44
C PHE A 4 24.49 19.77 11.05
N ILE A 5 23.79 20.11 9.95
CA ILE A 5 22.71 19.28 9.39
C ILE A 5 23.28 18.00 8.73
N THR A 6 24.45 18.07 8.09
CA THR A 6 25.10 16.87 7.51
C THR A 6 25.65 15.93 8.59
N SER A 7 26.11 16.44 9.73
CA SER A 7 26.59 15.59 10.84
C SER A 7 25.44 14.88 11.57
N ILE A 8 24.27 15.51 11.70
CA ILE A 8 23.07 14.87 12.28
C ILE A 8 22.48 13.82 11.33
N ALA A 9 22.52 14.06 10.01
CA ALA A 9 22.08 13.08 9.02
C ALA A 9 23.00 11.83 8.96
N LEU A 10 24.31 11.99 9.21
CA LEU A 10 25.26 10.87 9.28
C LEU A 10 25.19 10.13 10.61
N LEU A 11 24.93 10.83 11.73
CA LEU A 11 24.68 10.19 13.04
C LEU A 11 23.33 9.44 13.08
N GLY A 12 22.30 9.96 12.40
CA GLY A 12 21.01 9.28 12.26
C GLY A 12 21.04 8.04 11.35
N ALA A 13 22.00 7.96 10.43
CA ALA A 13 22.20 6.79 9.56
C ALA A 13 22.99 5.66 10.23
N PHE A 14 23.69 5.92 11.35
CA PHE A 14 24.51 4.91 12.04
C PHE A 14 23.78 4.20 13.19
N PHE A 15 22.61 4.68 13.61
CA PHE A 15 21.83 4.13 14.74
C PHE A 15 20.65 3.23 14.33
N ILE A 16 20.51 2.91 13.05
CA ILE A 16 19.55 1.91 12.57
C ILE A 16 20.30 0.89 11.70
N ILE A 17 21.31 0.25 12.30
CA ILE A 17 21.63 -1.12 11.89
C ILE A 17 20.65 -1.94 12.72
N PRO A 18 19.61 -2.57 12.13
CA PRO A 18 18.89 -3.59 12.87
C PRO A 18 19.97 -4.57 13.30
N SER A 19 20.10 -4.82 14.60
CA SER A 19 20.89 -5.93 15.10
C SER A 19 20.46 -7.13 14.27
N LEU A 20 21.36 -7.58 13.40
CA LEU A 20 21.25 -8.86 12.74
C LEU A 20 21.31 -9.87 13.87
N GLU A 21 20.17 -10.12 14.53
CA GLU A 21 19.99 -11.37 15.24
C GLU A 21 20.18 -12.42 14.16
N VAL A 22 21.34 -13.07 14.20
CA VAL A 22 21.57 -14.32 13.48
C VAL A 22 20.45 -15.23 13.99
N SER A 23 19.42 -15.39 13.15
CA SER A 23 18.27 -16.21 13.45
C SER A 23 18.76 -17.66 13.53
N ALA A 24 19.12 -18.12 14.72
CA ALA A 24 19.43 -19.52 14.93
C ALA A 24 18.18 -20.35 14.61
N SER A 25 18.33 -21.13 13.56
CA SER A 25 17.35 -22.04 13.02
C SER A 25 17.61 -23.43 13.59
N TRP A 26 16.57 -24.21 13.83
CA TRP A 26 16.67 -25.65 14.11
C TRP A 26 17.04 -26.43 12.84
N LEU A 27 16.89 -25.83 11.66
CA LEU A 27 17.29 -26.42 10.39
C LEU A 27 18.74 -26.07 10.06
N ILE A 28 19.52 -27.11 9.78
CA ILE A 28 20.93 -27.09 9.43
C ILE A 28 21.05 -27.38 7.93
N ASP A 29 21.68 -26.47 7.19
CA ASP A 29 21.98 -26.66 5.76
C ASP A 29 23.04 -27.76 5.60
N HIS A 30 22.63 -28.91 5.04
CA HIS A 30 23.48 -30.09 4.96
C HIS A 30 24.75 -29.84 4.11
N GLU A 31 24.68 -29.04 3.04
CA GLU A 31 25.86 -28.69 2.24
C GLU A 31 26.84 -27.86 3.08
N ARG A 32 26.34 -26.83 3.77
CA ARG A 32 27.18 -25.95 4.59
C ARG A 32 27.79 -26.67 5.78
N PHE A 33 27.01 -27.53 6.44
CA PHE A 33 27.49 -28.34 7.55
C PHE A 33 28.60 -29.27 7.11
N HIS A 34 28.40 -30.00 6.01
CA HIS A 34 29.41 -30.91 5.49
C HIS A 34 30.74 -30.22 5.18
N THR A 35 30.71 -28.98 4.67
CA THR A 35 31.93 -28.19 4.38
C THR A 35 32.53 -27.48 5.59
N SER A 36 31.83 -27.47 6.72
CA SER A 36 32.29 -26.80 7.94
C SER A 36 33.47 -27.55 8.58
N VAL A 37 34.21 -26.87 9.45
CA VAL A 37 35.26 -27.51 10.28
C VAL A 37 34.73 -28.63 11.16
N HIS A 38 33.41 -28.63 11.42
CA HIS A 38 32.70 -29.58 12.26
C HIS A 38 31.92 -30.64 11.46
N GLY A 39 31.94 -30.58 10.12
CA GLY A 39 31.11 -31.43 9.25
C GLY A 39 31.41 -32.92 9.26
N GLN A 40 32.46 -33.33 9.97
CA GLN A 40 32.85 -34.73 10.20
C GLN A 40 32.59 -35.20 11.64
N MET A 41 32.08 -34.31 12.51
CA MET A 41 31.74 -34.66 13.88
C MET A 41 30.30 -35.17 13.96
N ASP A 42 30.08 -36.09 14.88
CA ASP A 42 28.74 -36.57 15.21
C ASP A 42 27.98 -35.47 15.97
N CYS A 43 26.72 -35.23 15.61
CA CYS A 43 25.78 -34.35 16.29
C CYS A 43 25.78 -34.58 17.82
N LEU A 44 25.82 -35.84 18.25
CA LEU A 44 25.77 -36.21 19.66
C LEU A 44 27.07 -35.93 20.43
N GLU A 45 28.20 -35.71 19.74
CA GLU A 45 29.45 -35.30 20.40
C GLU A 45 29.29 -33.89 21.01
N CYS A 46 28.55 -33.00 20.35
CA CYS A 46 28.21 -31.68 20.88
C CYS A 46 26.86 -31.66 21.63
N HIS A 47 25.85 -32.40 21.18
CA HIS A 47 24.50 -32.43 21.76
C HIS A 47 24.25 -33.62 22.70
N GLN A 48 25.20 -33.89 23.59
CA GLN A 48 25.16 -35.04 24.52
C GLN A 48 23.91 -35.02 25.43
N ASP A 49 23.40 -33.84 25.77
CA ASP A 49 22.22 -33.63 26.60
C ASP A 49 20.90 -34.09 25.95
N LYS A 50 20.94 -34.44 24.66
CA LYS A 50 19.78 -34.96 23.92
C LYS A 50 19.69 -36.47 23.92
N THR A 51 20.71 -37.18 24.40
CA THR A 51 20.66 -38.63 24.54
C THR A 51 19.67 -39.05 25.64
N GLY A 52 18.67 -39.87 25.29
CA GLY A 52 17.75 -40.46 26.26
C GLY A 52 16.65 -39.54 26.82
N THR A 53 16.46 -38.34 26.26
CA THR A 53 15.31 -37.48 26.61
C THR A 53 14.07 -37.93 25.84
N GLY A 54 13.01 -38.35 26.55
CA GLY A 54 11.80 -38.91 25.94
C GLY A 54 10.93 -37.91 25.16
N ASP A 55 11.17 -36.61 25.32
CA ASP A 55 10.29 -35.53 24.87
C ASP A 55 10.97 -34.46 23.98
N HIS A 56 11.94 -34.83 23.15
CA HIS A 56 12.45 -33.95 22.08
C HIS A 56 11.57 -34.04 20.82
N PRO A 57 11.14 -32.91 20.22
CA PRO A 57 11.23 -31.53 20.72
C PRO A 57 10.24 -31.21 21.86
N ASP A 58 10.67 -30.39 22.83
CA ASP A 58 9.85 -29.90 23.95
C ASP A 58 9.17 -28.56 23.59
N PRO A 59 7.83 -28.49 23.46
CA PRO A 59 7.11 -27.24 23.17
C PRO A 59 7.32 -26.14 24.23
N GLY A 60 7.68 -26.50 25.46
CA GLY A 60 8.01 -25.54 26.52
C GLY A 60 9.35 -24.83 26.31
N SER A 61 10.21 -25.36 25.43
CA SER A 61 11.58 -24.89 25.24
C SER A 61 11.79 -24.14 23.92
N VAL A 62 10.93 -24.30 22.91
CA VAL A 62 11.05 -23.64 21.60
C VAL A 62 10.97 -22.10 21.62
N ASN A 63 10.37 -21.54 22.68
CA ASN A 63 10.26 -20.08 22.86
C ASN A 63 11.43 -19.45 23.60
N LYS A 64 12.38 -20.24 24.09
CA LYS A 64 13.60 -19.71 24.71
C LYS A 64 14.56 -19.22 23.64
N THR A 65 15.46 -18.31 24.01
CA THR A 65 16.55 -17.87 23.14
C THR A 65 17.62 -18.97 23.05
N VAL A 66 18.43 -18.91 22.00
CA VAL A 66 19.58 -19.82 21.80
C VAL A 66 20.52 -19.83 23.00
N HIS A 67 20.75 -18.65 23.59
CA HIS A 67 21.60 -18.48 24.77
C HIS A 67 21.12 -19.28 25.98
N ALA A 68 19.82 -19.57 26.09
CA ALA A 68 19.29 -20.41 27.16
C ALA A 68 19.76 -21.86 27.08
N PHE A 69 20.30 -22.29 25.94
CA PHE A 69 20.85 -23.62 25.70
C PHE A 69 22.38 -23.62 25.55
N PHE A 70 23.02 -22.46 25.62
CA PHE A 70 24.47 -22.34 25.46
C PHE A 70 25.20 -22.77 26.73
N ASN A 71 26.20 -23.63 26.57
CA ASN A 71 27.18 -23.93 27.61
C ASN A 71 28.59 -23.76 27.07
N VAL A 72 29.36 -22.85 27.68
CA VAL A 72 30.76 -22.58 27.29
C VAL A 72 31.66 -23.80 27.48
N GLU A 73 31.36 -24.67 28.45
CA GLU A 73 32.15 -25.88 28.73
C GLU A 73 32.20 -26.82 27.52
N GLN A 74 31.10 -26.91 26.76
CA GLN A 74 31.01 -27.74 25.54
C GLN A 74 32.00 -27.30 24.45
N CYS A 75 32.37 -26.01 24.42
CA CYS A 75 33.29 -25.48 23.42
C CYS A 75 34.75 -25.67 23.85
N VAL A 76 35.06 -25.42 25.12
CA VAL A 76 36.45 -25.38 25.62
C VAL A 76 37.06 -26.76 25.85
N ASP A 77 36.24 -27.81 25.86
CA ASP A 77 36.73 -29.19 25.83
C ASP A 77 37.59 -29.49 24.59
N CYS A 78 37.31 -28.81 23.47
CA CYS A 78 38.08 -28.90 22.22
C CYS A 78 38.82 -27.60 21.87
N HIS A 79 38.37 -26.44 22.36
CA HIS A 79 38.95 -25.11 22.14
C HIS A 79 39.55 -24.53 23.42
N ASP A 80 40.58 -25.20 23.95
CA ASP A 80 41.21 -24.89 25.24
C ASP A 80 41.81 -23.47 25.34
N SER A 81 42.38 -22.94 24.25
CA SER A 81 42.98 -21.60 24.22
C SER A 81 41.99 -20.45 24.00
N ALA A 82 40.75 -20.73 23.61
CA ALA A 82 39.83 -19.71 23.12
C ALA A 82 39.40 -18.70 24.21
N LEU A 83 39.24 -19.16 25.46
CA LEU A 83 38.92 -18.26 26.58
C LEU A 83 40.10 -17.35 26.94
N GLU A 84 41.32 -17.86 26.93
CA GLU A 84 42.53 -17.07 27.19
C GLU A 84 42.75 -16.02 26.10
N GLU A 85 42.48 -16.36 24.84
CA GLU A 85 42.53 -15.43 23.71
C GLU A 85 41.46 -14.33 23.78
N LEU A 86 40.27 -14.67 24.27
CA LEU A 86 39.18 -13.72 24.51
C LEU A 86 39.51 -12.76 25.67
N GLU A 87 40.04 -13.28 26.78
CA GLU A 87 40.45 -12.51 27.95
C GLU A 87 41.65 -11.59 27.66
N SER A 88 42.60 -12.06 26.87
CA SER A 88 43.76 -11.28 26.42
C SER A 88 43.43 -10.25 25.33
N GLY A 89 42.19 -10.27 24.79
CA GLY A 89 41.73 -9.36 23.75
C GLY A 89 42.29 -9.66 22.36
N ASN A 90 42.88 -10.84 22.16
CA ASN A 90 43.36 -11.31 20.86
C ASN A 90 42.22 -11.87 19.99
N HIS A 91 41.10 -12.24 20.63
CA HIS A 91 39.87 -12.68 19.99
C HIS A 91 38.68 -11.85 20.52
N GLY A 92 37.79 -11.36 19.67
CA GLY A 92 36.67 -10.49 20.07
C GLY A 92 37.04 -9.03 20.37
N ASN A 93 36.08 -8.21 20.83
CA ASN A 93 36.22 -6.75 20.93
C ASN A 93 36.87 -6.26 22.24
N GLY A 94 38.05 -6.81 22.58
CA GLY A 94 39.17 -6.18 23.31
C GLY A 94 38.95 -5.40 24.62
N THR A 95 37.79 -5.43 25.30
CA THR A 95 37.52 -4.53 26.45
C THR A 95 37.85 -5.12 27.83
N GLY A 96 38.51 -6.28 27.90
CA GLY A 96 39.23 -6.74 29.11
C GLY A 96 38.37 -7.10 30.32
N LYS A 97 37.04 -7.18 30.17
CA LYS A 97 36.14 -7.83 31.13
C LYS A 97 35.00 -8.47 30.36
N VAL A 98 35.17 -9.73 30.00
CA VAL A 98 34.10 -10.53 29.43
C VAL A 98 33.34 -11.17 30.59
N SER A 99 32.07 -10.79 30.80
CA SER A 99 31.19 -11.55 31.71
C SER A 99 30.78 -12.86 31.04
N LYS A 100 30.36 -13.88 31.80
CA LYS A 100 29.82 -15.12 31.22
C LYS A 100 28.60 -14.87 30.33
N GLU A 101 27.84 -13.81 30.59
CA GLU A 101 26.75 -13.38 29.73
C GLU A 101 27.22 -12.67 28.44
N ASP A 102 28.37 -11.99 28.46
CA ASP A 102 29.00 -11.33 27.30
C ASP A 102 29.89 -12.27 26.45
N SER A 103 30.23 -13.46 26.97
CA SER A 103 31.14 -14.44 26.36
C SER A 103 30.42 -15.53 25.55
N SER A 104 29.30 -15.22 24.92
CA SER A 104 28.56 -16.22 24.14
C SER A 104 29.20 -16.40 22.76
N CYS A 105 30.05 -17.43 22.59
CA CYS A 105 30.72 -17.73 21.32
C CYS A 105 29.74 -17.79 20.14
N ILE A 106 28.55 -18.36 20.37
CA ILE A 106 27.50 -18.54 19.37
C ILE A 106 26.80 -17.25 18.91
N GLN A 107 27.12 -16.11 19.53
CA GLN A 107 26.64 -14.81 19.08
C GLN A 107 27.33 -14.37 17.78
N CYS A 108 28.59 -14.80 17.59
CA CYS A 108 29.41 -14.47 16.43
C CYS A 108 29.71 -15.70 15.56
N HIS A 109 29.78 -16.90 16.16
CA HIS A 109 30.08 -18.15 15.45
C HIS A 109 28.84 -19.03 15.30
N ASP A 110 28.65 -19.60 14.12
CA ASP A 110 27.72 -20.72 13.93
C ASP A 110 28.53 -22.01 13.82
N PRO A 111 28.50 -22.91 14.82
CA PRO A 111 29.27 -24.15 14.77
C PRO A 111 28.87 -25.04 13.60
N HIS A 112 27.65 -24.90 13.05
CA HIS A 112 27.20 -25.70 11.92
C HIS A 112 27.66 -25.16 10.56
N THR A 113 28.20 -23.94 10.46
CA THR A 113 28.60 -23.37 9.17
C THR A 113 29.97 -22.71 9.20
N THR A 114 30.72 -22.83 10.30
CA THR A 114 32.06 -22.25 10.41
C THR A 114 32.99 -22.95 9.43
N MET A 115 33.51 -22.19 8.46
CA MET A 115 34.32 -22.71 7.35
C MET A 115 35.78 -22.87 7.76
N SER A 116 36.47 -23.85 7.17
CA SER A 116 37.92 -24.02 7.33
C SER A 116 38.70 -23.02 6.46
N SER A 117 39.89 -22.61 6.90
CA SER A 117 40.78 -21.75 6.09
C SER A 117 41.10 -22.44 4.76
N GLY A 118 40.67 -21.84 3.64
CA GLY A 118 40.78 -22.40 2.28
C GLY A 118 39.46 -22.78 1.62
N SER A 119 38.36 -22.88 2.39
CA SER A 119 37.00 -23.14 1.88
C SER A 119 36.14 -21.86 1.73
N GLU A 120 36.72 -20.71 2.03
CA GLU A 120 36.08 -19.38 2.05
C GLU A 120 35.56 -18.91 0.67
N ASN A 121 36.06 -19.50 -0.43
CA ASN A 121 35.74 -19.11 -1.80
C ASN A 121 34.74 -20.06 -2.50
N ILE A 122 34.09 -20.97 -1.78
CA ILE A 122 33.11 -21.90 -2.37
C ILE A 122 31.80 -21.16 -2.67
N ASP A 123 31.39 -21.13 -3.94
CA ASP A 123 30.08 -20.61 -4.34
C ASP A 123 28.98 -21.64 -4.08
N PHE A 124 28.24 -21.45 -2.98
CA PHE A 124 27.09 -22.29 -2.60
C PHE A 124 25.91 -22.24 -3.60
N SER A 125 26.01 -21.47 -4.69
CA SER A 125 25.00 -21.39 -5.76
C SER A 125 25.33 -22.25 -6.99
N ALA A 126 26.57 -22.74 -7.11
CA ALA A 126 27.03 -23.56 -8.24
C ALA A 126 26.45 -25.01 -8.22
N PRO A 127 26.58 -25.80 -9.30
CA PRO A 127 26.24 -27.22 -9.28
C PRO A 127 27.06 -28.00 -8.24
N VAL A 128 26.46 -29.01 -7.60
CA VAL A 128 27.10 -29.85 -6.57
C VAL A 128 28.45 -30.41 -7.03
N SER A 129 28.52 -30.87 -8.28
CA SER A 129 29.74 -31.40 -8.89
C SER A 129 30.90 -30.40 -8.95
N GLU A 130 30.62 -29.11 -9.07
CA GLU A 130 31.64 -28.05 -9.16
C GLU A 130 32.06 -27.58 -7.76
N LYS A 131 31.11 -27.53 -6.82
CA LYS A 131 31.35 -27.15 -5.42
C LYS A 131 32.20 -28.15 -4.66
N CYS A 132 31.85 -29.44 -4.77
CA CYS A 132 32.52 -30.50 -4.00
C CYS A 132 33.88 -30.87 -4.58
N ALA A 133 34.09 -30.62 -5.88
CA ALA A 133 35.37 -30.82 -6.56
C ALA A 133 36.50 -29.92 -6.05
N VAL A 134 36.19 -28.91 -5.22
CA VAL A 134 37.18 -28.05 -4.58
C VAL A 134 38.02 -28.83 -3.57
N CYS A 135 37.44 -29.82 -2.89
CA CYS A 135 38.09 -30.58 -1.82
C CYS A 135 38.16 -32.10 -2.08
N HIS A 136 37.28 -32.64 -2.94
CA HIS A 136 37.17 -34.08 -3.22
C HIS A 136 37.15 -34.39 -4.72
N GLU A 137 37.27 -35.66 -5.10
CA GLU A 137 36.87 -36.09 -6.44
C GLU A 137 35.38 -35.81 -6.66
N VAL A 138 34.97 -35.49 -7.90
CA VAL A 138 33.58 -35.11 -8.23
C VAL A 138 32.61 -36.20 -7.74
N GLN A 139 31.77 -35.85 -6.77
CA GLN A 139 30.65 -36.67 -6.30
C GLN A 139 29.32 -36.01 -6.70
N THR A 140 28.29 -36.83 -6.92
CA THR A 140 26.95 -36.37 -7.28
C THR A 140 26.04 -36.15 -6.07
N ASP A 141 26.38 -36.74 -4.93
CA ASP A 141 25.56 -36.77 -3.73
C ASP A 141 26.40 -36.55 -2.46
N LEU A 142 25.78 -36.02 -1.41
CA LEU A 142 26.40 -35.90 -0.09
C LEU A 142 26.57 -37.29 0.56
N PRO A 143 27.60 -37.49 1.39
CA PRO A 143 27.75 -38.73 2.13
C PRO A 143 26.52 -39.00 3.02
N PRO A 144 26.13 -40.27 3.20
CA PRO A 144 25.03 -40.61 4.08
C PRO A 144 25.40 -40.26 5.52
N VAL A 145 24.43 -39.72 6.26
CA VAL A 145 24.57 -39.44 7.69
C VAL A 145 24.76 -40.76 8.45
N ALA A 146 25.57 -40.75 9.50
CA ALA A 146 25.78 -41.92 10.35
C ALA A 146 24.44 -42.48 10.87
N ALA A 147 24.33 -43.81 10.93
CA ALA A 147 23.05 -44.49 11.25
C ALA A 147 22.48 -44.09 12.62
N GLN A 148 23.35 -43.77 13.58
CA GLN A 148 22.97 -43.29 14.91
C GLN A 148 22.36 -41.88 14.93
N GLU A 149 22.50 -41.13 13.84
CA GLU A 149 22.04 -39.74 13.72
C GLU A 149 20.96 -39.57 12.65
N ALA A 150 20.55 -40.68 12.00
CA ALA A 150 19.49 -40.67 11.00
C ALA A 150 18.20 -40.01 11.55
N VAL A 151 17.87 -40.27 12.83
CA VAL A 151 16.72 -39.67 13.52
C VAL A 151 16.87 -38.15 13.66
N CYS A 152 18.08 -37.65 13.91
CA CYS A 152 18.36 -36.21 13.97
C CYS A 152 18.27 -35.59 12.58
N ALA A 153 18.86 -36.26 11.58
CA ALA A 153 18.91 -35.82 10.19
C ALA A 153 17.53 -35.68 9.55
N GLU A 154 16.59 -36.58 9.87
CA GLU A 154 15.21 -36.55 9.38
C GLU A 154 14.47 -35.24 9.68
N CYS A 155 14.81 -34.57 10.79
CA CYS A 155 14.16 -33.32 11.23
C CYS A 155 15.04 -32.08 11.07
N HIS A 156 16.35 -32.20 11.28
CA HIS A 156 17.25 -31.04 11.37
C HIS A 156 18.06 -30.78 10.08
N LEU A 157 18.41 -31.79 9.29
CA LEU A 157 19.27 -31.60 8.10
C LEU A 157 18.46 -31.33 6.84
N ILE A 158 18.34 -30.05 6.47
CA ILE A 158 17.59 -29.66 5.27
C ILE A 158 18.33 -30.08 3.99
N PRO A 159 17.63 -30.75 3.05
CA PRO A 159 18.22 -31.15 1.78
C PRO A 159 18.49 -29.93 0.88
N ILE A 160 19.27 -30.21 -0.17
CA ILE A 160 19.70 -29.25 -1.19
C ILE A 160 18.52 -28.39 -1.68
N LYS A 161 18.76 -27.08 -1.78
CA LYS A 161 17.76 -26.10 -2.24
C LYS A 161 17.20 -26.50 -3.61
N GLY A 162 15.87 -26.41 -3.75
CA GLY A 162 15.17 -26.69 -5.02
C GLY A 162 14.72 -28.15 -5.20
N THR A 163 14.80 -28.98 -4.15
CA THR A 163 14.20 -30.32 -4.15
C THR A 163 12.79 -30.31 -3.56
N ASP A 164 11.85 -31.03 -4.18
CA ASP A 164 10.46 -31.19 -3.68
C ASP A 164 10.40 -31.73 -2.24
N LYS A 165 11.46 -32.45 -1.82
CA LYS A 165 11.61 -33.03 -0.48
C LYS A 165 11.72 -32.02 0.65
N ARG A 166 12.15 -30.78 0.37
CA ARG A 166 12.36 -29.77 1.42
C ARG A 166 11.05 -29.27 2.02
N ALA A 167 10.01 -29.09 1.21
CA ALA A 167 8.71 -28.62 1.69
C ALA A 167 8.05 -29.68 2.58
N ALA A 168 8.02 -30.93 2.13
CA ALA A 168 7.50 -32.07 2.87
C ALA A 168 8.23 -32.26 4.22
N MET A 169 9.57 -32.25 4.23
CA MET A 169 10.35 -32.37 5.48
C MET A 169 10.00 -31.27 6.49
N VAL A 170 9.87 -30.02 6.05
CA VAL A 170 9.50 -28.91 6.94
C VAL A 170 8.08 -29.07 7.46
N GLN A 171 7.15 -29.53 6.62
CA GLN A 171 5.78 -29.81 7.04
C GLN A 171 5.72 -30.93 8.07
N ASP A 172 6.44 -32.03 7.85
CA ASP A 172 6.54 -33.15 8.79
C ASP A 172 7.07 -32.68 10.16
N LEU A 173 8.12 -31.84 10.15
CA LEU A 173 8.65 -31.22 11.37
C LEU A 173 7.60 -30.35 12.09
N CYS A 174 6.90 -29.49 11.36
CA CYS A 174 5.88 -28.62 11.95
C CYS A 174 4.67 -29.41 12.48
N PHE A 175 4.20 -30.41 11.73
CA PHE A 175 3.07 -31.26 12.11
C PHE A 175 3.39 -32.22 13.25
N TYR A 176 4.66 -32.54 13.50
CA TYR A 176 5.04 -33.29 14.70
C TYR A 176 4.52 -32.63 15.99
N CYS A 177 4.58 -31.29 16.07
CA CYS A 177 4.06 -30.52 17.18
C CYS A 177 2.63 -30.03 16.91
N HIS A 178 2.36 -29.48 15.73
CA HIS A 178 1.10 -28.79 15.43
C HIS A 178 0.02 -29.70 14.83
N GLY A 179 0.30 -30.92 14.41
CA GLY A 179 -0.72 -31.81 13.85
C GLY A 179 -1.68 -32.33 14.92
N THR A 180 -2.88 -32.75 14.52
CA THR A 180 -3.91 -33.30 15.42
C THR A 180 -3.44 -34.55 16.19
N ASP A 181 -2.46 -35.27 15.64
CA ASP A 181 -1.83 -36.44 16.25
C ASP A 181 -0.56 -36.11 17.08
N GLY A 182 -0.21 -34.81 17.19
CA GLY A 182 0.99 -34.33 17.87
C GLY A 182 0.95 -34.46 19.40
N LYS A 183 2.12 -34.49 20.04
CA LYS A 183 2.25 -34.62 21.50
C LYS A 183 1.51 -33.49 22.25
N THR A 184 0.81 -33.86 23.32
CA THR A 184 -0.07 -33.01 24.12
C THR A 184 0.62 -31.76 24.69
N GLY A 185 0.10 -30.57 24.37
CA GLY A 185 0.52 -29.28 24.94
C GLY A 185 -0.53 -28.17 24.73
N HIS A 186 -0.32 -27.01 25.37
CA HIS A 186 -1.18 -25.81 25.23
C HIS A 186 -0.76 -24.95 24.01
N HIS A 187 -0.60 -25.58 22.85
CA HIS A 187 -0.17 -24.91 21.62
C HIS A 187 -1.24 -25.04 20.51
N PRO A 188 -1.25 -24.13 19.52
CA PRO A 188 -2.11 -24.22 18.34
C PRO A 188 -1.98 -25.57 17.62
N VAL A 189 -3.11 -26.24 17.38
CA VAL A 189 -3.20 -27.47 16.61
C VAL A 189 -3.81 -27.17 15.23
N ILE A 190 -3.35 -27.90 14.22
CA ILE A 190 -3.75 -27.85 12.82
C ILE A 190 -4.37 -29.21 12.49
N ASP A 191 -5.62 -29.18 12.02
CA ASP A 191 -6.24 -30.34 11.35
C ASP A 191 -5.50 -30.57 10.04
N VAL A 192 -4.66 -31.61 10.01
CA VAL A 192 -3.81 -31.95 8.85
C VAL A 192 -4.68 -32.29 7.63
N PRO A 193 -5.69 -33.18 7.72
CA PRO A 193 -6.66 -33.39 6.63
C PRO A 193 -7.28 -32.09 6.10
N ALA A 194 -7.69 -31.18 6.98
CA ALA A 194 -8.28 -29.92 6.56
C ALA A 194 -7.25 -29.01 5.87
N TYR A 195 -6.03 -28.91 6.40
CA TYR A 195 -4.93 -28.16 5.79
C TYR A 195 -4.55 -28.69 4.40
N SER A 196 -4.52 -30.01 4.21
CA SER A 196 -4.21 -30.65 2.93
C SER A 196 -5.19 -30.26 1.81
N SER A 197 -6.40 -29.80 2.16
CA SER A 197 -7.39 -29.30 1.20
C SER A 197 -7.18 -27.83 0.79
N THR A 198 -6.26 -27.11 1.44
CA THR A 198 -6.01 -25.70 1.16
C THR A 198 -5.14 -25.50 -0.09
N PRO A 199 -5.21 -24.34 -0.78
CA PRO A 199 -4.42 -24.08 -1.98
C PRO A 199 -2.89 -24.06 -1.77
N HIS A 200 -2.43 -23.90 -0.53
CA HIS A 200 -1.02 -23.82 -0.17
C HIS A 200 -0.51 -25.10 0.53
N SER A 201 -1.24 -26.22 0.43
CA SER A 201 -0.89 -27.48 1.10
C SER A 201 0.44 -28.08 0.68
N GLU A 202 0.92 -27.79 -0.54
CA GLU A 202 2.22 -28.27 -1.05
C GLU A 202 3.38 -27.28 -0.79
N MET A 203 3.09 -26.13 -0.17
CA MET A 203 4.07 -25.10 0.12
C MET A 203 4.73 -25.33 1.48
N SER A 204 6.03 -25.06 1.58
CA SER A 204 6.72 -25.08 2.87
C SER A 204 6.07 -24.08 3.84
N CYS A 205 5.83 -24.49 5.08
CA CYS A 205 5.31 -23.60 6.13
C CYS A 205 6.19 -22.34 6.29
N LEU A 206 7.50 -22.46 6.08
CA LEU A 206 8.46 -21.35 6.16
C LEU A 206 8.33 -20.33 5.03
N THR A 207 7.53 -20.58 3.99
CA THR A 207 7.23 -19.53 3.02
C THR A 207 6.33 -18.46 3.63
N CYS A 208 5.36 -18.84 4.47
CA CYS A 208 4.48 -17.92 5.18
C CYS A 208 4.99 -17.59 6.60
N HIS A 209 5.77 -18.50 7.19
CA HIS A 209 6.31 -18.42 8.55
C HIS A 209 7.86 -18.45 8.52
N PRO A 210 8.53 -17.47 7.89
CA PRO A 210 9.95 -17.56 7.51
C PRO A 210 10.93 -17.78 8.65
N PHE A 211 10.55 -17.42 9.87
CA PHE A 211 11.40 -17.54 11.04
C PHE A 211 11.00 -18.71 11.96
N SER A 212 9.86 -19.37 11.72
CA SER A 212 9.21 -20.26 12.71
C SER A 212 9.93 -21.58 12.96
N ALA A 213 10.92 -21.91 12.13
CA ALA A 213 11.89 -22.95 12.43
C ALA A 213 13.03 -22.50 13.35
N GLY A 214 12.95 -21.33 13.98
CA GLY A 214 13.96 -20.79 14.87
C GLY A 214 13.50 -20.63 16.32
N PHE A 215 14.46 -20.33 17.17
CA PHE A 215 14.22 -19.95 18.57
C PHE A 215 13.38 -18.66 18.66
N ASN A 216 12.76 -18.42 19.83
CA ASN A 216 11.71 -17.39 19.99
C ASN A 216 10.46 -17.63 19.11
N HIS A 217 10.11 -18.89 18.92
CA HIS A 217 9.11 -19.39 17.96
C HIS A 217 7.77 -18.61 17.93
N ALA A 218 7.16 -18.28 19.07
CA ALA A 218 5.82 -17.69 19.15
C ALA A 218 5.72 -16.20 18.76
N GLY A 219 6.85 -15.49 18.67
CA GLY A 219 6.89 -14.02 18.56
C GLY A 219 7.21 -13.49 17.16
N GLN A 220 7.25 -14.35 16.16
CA GLN A 220 7.86 -14.01 14.88
C GLN A 220 6.83 -13.52 13.85
N PRO A 221 7.22 -12.56 12.98
CA PRO A 221 6.34 -12.02 11.97
C PRO A 221 6.06 -13.05 10.87
N THR A 222 4.82 -13.04 10.37
CA THR A 222 4.43 -13.76 9.15
C THR A 222 4.91 -13.01 7.90
N ALA A 223 5.10 -13.73 6.81
CA ALA A 223 5.42 -13.14 5.52
C ALA A 223 4.28 -12.24 5.00
N ASP A 224 4.63 -11.23 4.20
CA ASP A 224 3.63 -10.39 3.53
C ASP A 224 2.99 -11.16 2.37
N CYS A 225 1.67 -11.34 2.44
CA CYS A 225 0.87 -11.98 1.39
C CYS A 225 1.09 -11.31 0.01
N LYS A 226 1.41 -10.01 -0.01
CA LYS A 226 1.61 -9.23 -1.24
C LYS A 226 2.87 -9.60 -2.02
N THR A 227 3.77 -10.38 -1.45
CA THR A 227 4.93 -10.93 -2.17
C THR A 227 4.49 -11.91 -3.27
N CYS A 228 3.35 -12.57 -3.09
CA CYS A 228 2.82 -13.55 -4.06
C CYS A 228 1.41 -13.19 -4.58
N HIS A 229 0.57 -12.50 -3.80
CA HIS A 229 -0.80 -12.14 -4.17
C HIS A 229 -0.95 -10.67 -4.50
N LEU A 230 -1.71 -10.38 -5.56
CA LEU A 230 -2.08 -9.00 -5.90
C LEU A 230 -3.32 -8.57 -5.10
N SER A 231 -3.33 -7.32 -4.67
CA SER A 231 -4.52 -6.75 -4.03
C SER A 231 -5.66 -6.62 -5.04
N HIS A 232 -6.88 -6.91 -4.60
CA HIS A 232 -8.07 -6.72 -5.42
C HIS A 232 -8.23 -5.24 -5.80
N ASN A 233 -8.70 -5.00 -7.01
CA ASN A 233 -8.99 -3.64 -7.45
C ASN A 233 -10.33 -3.13 -6.86
N LYS A 234 -10.52 -1.82 -6.89
CA LYS A 234 -11.73 -1.15 -6.36
C LYS A 234 -13.04 -1.57 -7.06
N LYS A 235 -12.97 -2.14 -8.27
CA LYS A 235 -14.17 -2.66 -8.95
C LYS A 235 -14.67 -3.91 -8.21
N THR A 236 -13.75 -4.78 -7.80
CA THR A 236 -14.08 -6.03 -7.09
C THR A 236 -14.49 -5.77 -5.64
N ILE A 237 -13.70 -4.96 -4.91
CA ILE A 237 -13.87 -4.78 -3.45
C ILE A 237 -14.44 -3.41 -3.05
N ARG A 238 -14.94 -2.61 -4.00
CA ARG A 238 -15.62 -1.30 -3.83
C ARG A 238 -14.78 -0.14 -3.25
N ASP A 239 -13.82 -0.40 -2.37
CA ASP A 239 -12.80 0.52 -1.84
C ASP A 239 -11.44 -0.20 -1.87
N PRO A 240 -10.27 0.47 -1.91
CA PRO A 240 -8.99 -0.24 -2.05
C PRO A 240 -8.55 -0.94 -0.76
N HIS A 241 -9.26 -0.73 0.36
CA HIS A 241 -9.02 -1.40 1.65
C HIS A 241 -7.54 -1.45 2.10
N VAL A 242 -6.76 -0.42 1.75
CA VAL A 242 -5.30 -0.38 1.94
C VAL A 242 -4.83 -0.52 3.40
N THR A 243 -5.69 -0.22 4.37
CA THR A 243 -5.43 -0.36 5.80
C THR A 243 -6.04 -1.62 6.40
N VAL A 244 -6.59 -2.52 5.59
CA VAL A 244 -7.23 -3.76 6.04
C VAL A 244 -6.32 -4.92 5.68
N SER A 245 -6.02 -5.77 6.66
CA SER A 245 -5.20 -6.95 6.48
C SER A 245 -5.98 -8.01 5.67
N CYS A 246 -5.27 -8.87 4.94
CA CYS A 246 -5.90 -9.89 4.11
C CYS A 246 -6.75 -10.85 4.97
N GLU A 247 -6.27 -11.18 6.16
CA GLU A 247 -6.91 -12.06 7.14
C GLU A 247 -8.25 -11.50 7.62
N ALA A 248 -8.42 -10.17 7.72
CA ALA A 248 -9.69 -9.58 8.13
C ALA A 248 -10.86 -9.96 7.20
N CYS A 249 -10.55 -10.28 5.93
CA CYS A 249 -11.53 -10.70 4.92
C CYS A 249 -11.43 -12.20 4.60
N HIS A 250 -10.22 -12.72 4.36
CA HIS A 250 -9.97 -14.06 3.84
C HIS A 250 -9.90 -15.13 4.92
N LEU A 251 -9.57 -14.78 6.17
CA LEU A 251 -9.43 -15.80 7.22
C LEU A 251 -10.82 -16.22 7.71
N GLU A 252 -11.13 -17.50 7.62
CA GLU A 252 -12.39 -18.05 8.14
C GLU A 252 -12.49 -17.84 9.66
N GLY A 253 -13.69 -17.52 10.16
CA GLY A 253 -13.96 -17.36 11.59
C GLY A 253 -13.32 -16.12 12.27
N ALA A 254 -12.48 -15.35 11.58
CA ALA A 254 -11.92 -14.12 12.16
C ALA A 254 -12.99 -13.00 12.34
N TRP A 255 -12.68 -12.00 13.16
CA TRP A 255 -13.40 -10.73 13.17
C TRP A 255 -12.41 -9.58 12.99
N ALA A 256 -12.88 -8.53 12.33
CA ALA A 256 -12.08 -7.35 12.07
C ALA A 256 -11.94 -6.52 13.34
N VAL A 257 -10.70 -6.21 13.73
CA VAL A 257 -10.38 -5.34 14.87
C VAL A 257 -9.43 -4.26 14.41
N ARG A 258 -9.70 -3.04 14.83
CA ARG A 258 -8.79 -1.93 14.62
C ARG A 258 -7.65 -1.97 15.64
N ASP A 259 -6.43 -1.96 15.15
CA ASP A 259 -5.24 -1.81 15.96
C ASP A 259 -5.10 -0.38 16.47
N GLY A 260 -4.87 -0.24 17.79
CA GLY A 260 -4.85 1.06 18.46
C GLY A 260 -3.58 1.89 18.18
N LEU A 261 -2.49 1.23 17.77
CA LEU A 261 -1.21 1.88 17.50
C LEU A 261 -1.09 2.29 16.03
N THR A 262 -1.34 1.35 15.12
CA THR A 262 -1.14 1.55 13.68
C THR A 262 -2.40 2.04 12.98
N GLY A 263 -3.58 1.86 13.57
CA GLY A 263 -4.86 2.14 12.93
C GLY A 263 -5.24 1.15 11.83
N GLN A 264 -4.46 0.09 11.60
CA GLN A 264 -4.79 -0.97 10.66
C GLN A 264 -5.95 -1.83 11.17
N ILE A 265 -6.72 -2.41 10.25
CA ILE A 265 -7.78 -3.37 10.57
C ILE A 265 -7.21 -4.77 10.38
N LEU A 266 -7.06 -5.50 11.49
CA LEU A 266 -6.49 -6.84 11.54
C LEU A 266 -7.60 -7.87 11.72
N GLY A 267 -7.46 -9.03 11.07
CA GLY A 267 -8.26 -10.20 11.39
C GLY A 267 -7.79 -10.85 12.69
N LYS A 268 -8.69 -11.01 13.67
CA LYS A 268 -8.42 -11.77 14.89
C LYS A 268 -9.32 -12.99 14.97
N THR A 269 -8.77 -14.12 15.39
CA THR A 269 -9.52 -15.36 15.65
C THR A 269 -9.67 -15.58 17.16
N VAL A 270 -10.64 -16.42 17.54
CA VAL A 270 -10.74 -16.88 18.93
C VAL A 270 -9.51 -17.73 19.22
N LYS A 271 -8.89 -17.55 20.38
CA LYS A 271 -7.87 -18.49 20.87
C LYS A 271 -8.55 -19.83 21.16
N SER A 272 -8.51 -20.74 20.21
CA SER A 272 -8.89 -22.15 20.35
C SER A 272 -7.63 -23.01 20.27
N SER A 273 -7.70 -24.21 20.85
CA SER A 273 -6.66 -25.23 20.70
C SER A 273 -6.54 -25.70 19.25
N GLU A 274 -7.64 -25.72 18.49
CA GLU A 274 -7.67 -26.08 17.07
C GLU A 274 -7.78 -24.81 16.23
N THR A 275 -6.85 -24.61 15.30
CA THR A 275 -6.71 -23.35 14.57
C THR A 275 -7.10 -23.47 13.12
N GLN A 276 -8.03 -22.62 12.70
CA GLN A 276 -8.41 -22.46 11.28
C GLN A 276 -7.59 -21.37 10.58
N VAL A 277 -6.43 -20.99 11.13
CA VAL A 277 -5.60 -19.86 10.67
C VAL A 277 -5.06 -20.03 9.25
N HIS A 278 -5.09 -21.26 8.72
CA HIS A 278 -4.68 -21.58 7.35
C HIS A 278 -5.86 -21.64 6.35
N HIS A 279 -7.10 -21.55 6.83
CA HIS A 279 -8.30 -21.54 6.00
C HIS A 279 -8.56 -20.12 5.46
N MET A 280 -7.72 -19.73 4.49
CA MET A 280 -7.78 -18.44 3.81
C MET A 280 -8.76 -18.48 2.63
N ALA A 281 -10.04 -18.73 2.92
CA ALA A 281 -11.12 -18.77 1.95
C ALA A 281 -12.01 -17.52 2.08
N LEU A 282 -12.13 -16.75 1.00
CA LEU A 282 -13.13 -15.69 0.92
C LEU A 282 -14.44 -16.33 0.42
N PRO A 283 -15.56 -16.26 1.15
CA PRO A 283 -16.86 -16.64 0.61
C PRO A 283 -17.16 -15.82 -0.64
N ASP A 284 -17.74 -16.44 -1.67
CA ASP A 284 -18.02 -15.82 -2.98
C ASP A 284 -19.06 -14.68 -2.95
N ASP A 285 -19.61 -14.34 -1.78
CA ASP A 285 -20.69 -13.37 -1.58
C ASP A 285 -20.28 -12.15 -0.74
N GLU A 286 -21.16 -11.14 -0.72
CA GLU A 286 -20.97 -9.92 0.08
C GLU A 286 -20.98 -10.16 1.60
N THR A 287 -21.11 -11.41 2.07
CA THR A 287 -21.10 -11.73 3.50
C THR A 287 -19.77 -11.35 4.14
N SER A 288 -18.66 -11.49 3.42
CA SER A 288 -17.34 -11.07 3.90
C SER A 288 -17.30 -9.57 4.23
N CYS A 289 -18.00 -8.72 3.46
CA CYS A 289 -18.11 -7.28 3.72
C CYS A 289 -18.85 -6.99 5.03
N SER A 290 -19.84 -7.82 5.41
CA SER A 290 -20.63 -7.62 6.62
C SER A 290 -19.83 -7.75 7.92
N ARG A 291 -18.60 -8.31 7.86
CA ARG A 291 -17.65 -8.36 8.98
C ARG A 291 -17.18 -6.98 9.44
N CYS A 292 -17.24 -5.99 8.54
CA CYS A 292 -16.89 -4.60 8.82
C CYS A 292 -18.08 -3.65 8.63
N HIS A 293 -18.92 -3.91 7.63
CA HIS A 293 -20.01 -3.03 7.21
C HIS A 293 -21.31 -3.34 7.97
N PHE A 294 -21.36 -2.95 9.24
CA PHE A 294 -22.57 -3.03 10.06
C PHE A 294 -22.70 -1.81 10.98
N ARG A 295 -23.89 -1.59 11.53
CA ARG A 295 -24.17 -0.45 12.42
C ARG A 295 -23.39 -0.56 13.73
N GLY A 296 -22.73 0.52 14.14
CA GLY A 296 -21.97 0.57 15.39
C GLY A 296 -20.68 -0.25 15.38
N ASN A 297 -20.14 -0.57 14.20
CA ASN A 297 -18.85 -1.26 14.11
C ASN A 297 -17.71 -0.42 14.73
N SER A 298 -16.74 -1.09 15.33
CA SER A 298 -15.57 -0.47 15.96
C SER A 298 -14.38 -0.24 15.01
N VAL A 299 -14.51 -0.68 13.76
CA VAL A 299 -13.46 -0.57 12.74
C VAL A 299 -13.52 0.74 11.95
N GLY A 300 -14.54 1.57 12.18
CA GLY A 300 -14.71 2.86 11.51
C GLY A 300 -15.17 2.75 10.05
N ALA A 301 -15.86 1.66 9.70
CA ALA A 301 -16.43 1.45 8.37
C ALA A 301 -17.86 2.00 8.27
N ALA A 302 -18.31 2.33 7.06
CA ALA A 302 -19.71 2.68 6.82
C ALA A 302 -20.60 1.45 7.06
N ALA A 303 -21.76 1.60 7.68
CA ALA A 303 -22.69 0.50 7.86
C ALA A 303 -23.25 -0.01 6.51
N HIS A 304 -23.32 0.87 5.51
CA HIS A 304 -23.68 0.50 4.14
C HIS A 304 -22.45 0.01 3.37
N ILE A 305 -22.62 -1.05 2.59
CA ILE A 305 -21.64 -1.46 1.56
C ILE A 305 -21.78 -0.50 0.38
N LEU A 306 -21.04 0.60 0.41
CA LEU A 306 -21.09 1.65 -0.61
C LEU A 306 -20.56 1.13 -1.96
N PRO A 307 -21.10 1.60 -3.10
CA PRO A 307 -20.62 1.17 -4.40
C PRO A 307 -19.22 1.72 -4.69
N ALA A 308 -18.53 1.09 -5.64
CA ALA A 308 -17.28 1.64 -6.16
C ALA A 308 -17.49 3.04 -6.72
N LYS A 309 -16.54 3.94 -6.48
CA LYS A 309 -16.54 5.28 -7.08
C LYS A 309 -16.38 5.13 -8.61
N GLY A 310 -17.42 5.48 -9.36
CA GLY A 310 -17.46 5.35 -10.81
C GLY A 310 -16.73 6.44 -11.59
N VAL A 311 -16.81 6.36 -12.92
CA VAL A 311 -16.06 7.21 -13.87
C VAL A 311 -16.27 8.73 -13.68
N PHE A 312 -17.46 9.16 -13.24
CA PHE A 312 -17.75 10.58 -13.07
C PHE A 312 -17.11 11.18 -11.79
N CYS A 313 -16.69 10.34 -10.84
CA CYS A 313 -15.96 10.75 -9.64
C CYS A 313 -14.44 10.84 -9.89
N MET A 314 -13.94 10.18 -10.93
CA MET A 314 -12.51 10.15 -11.28
C MET A 314 -11.86 11.54 -11.40
N PRO A 315 -12.51 12.57 -11.97
CA PRO A 315 -12.01 13.94 -11.98
C PRO A 315 -11.68 14.58 -10.62
N CYS A 316 -12.09 14.00 -9.50
CA CYS A 316 -11.98 14.64 -8.19
C CYS A 316 -11.04 13.90 -7.23
N HIS A 317 -10.93 12.57 -7.36
CA HIS A 317 -10.15 11.72 -6.49
C HIS A 317 -10.01 10.31 -7.08
N SER A 318 -9.30 9.44 -6.36
CA SER A 318 -9.12 8.04 -6.76
C SER A 318 -10.48 7.33 -6.95
N ALA A 319 -10.73 6.82 -8.15
CA ALA A 319 -11.99 6.19 -8.59
C ALA A 319 -11.70 5.09 -9.62
N THR A 320 -12.75 4.53 -10.24
CA THR A 320 -12.66 3.49 -11.26
C THR A 320 -13.32 3.95 -12.57
N LEU A 321 -13.18 3.16 -13.63
CA LEU A 321 -13.94 3.33 -14.88
C LEU A 321 -15.27 2.56 -14.87
N SER A 322 -15.69 1.99 -13.73
CA SER A 322 -16.93 1.22 -13.66
C SER A 322 -18.17 2.12 -13.60
N VAL A 323 -19.30 1.53 -13.97
CA VAL A 323 -20.65 2.11 -13.90
C VAL A 323 -21.54 1.02 -13.31
N GLU A 324 -21.49 0.88 -11.99
CA GLU A 324 -22.14 -0.24 -11.29
C GLU A 324 -23.39 0.20 -10.52
N ASP A 325 -23.43 1.45 -10.07
CA ASP A 325 -24.55 1.98 -9.31
C ASP A 325 -25.51 2.83 -10.16
N THR A 326 -26.74 2.94 -9.67
CA THR A 326 -27.83 3.67 -10.33
C THR A 326 -27.53 5.17 -10.48
N VAL A 327 -26.83 5.80 -9.53
CA VAL A 327 -26.50 7.24 -9.59
C VAL A 327 -25.48 7.48 -10.72
N SER A 328 -24.46 6.63 -10.83
CA SER A 328 -23.51 6.64 -11.96
C SER A 328 -24.23 6.52 -13.29
N MET A 329 -25.10 5.52 -13.43
CA MET A 329 -25.79 5.23 -14.68
C MET A 329 -26.69 6.39 -15.13
N ILE A 330 -27.55 6.88 -14.23
CA ILE A 330 -28.45 8.00 -14.53
C ILE A 330 -27.66 9.26 -14.89
N THR A 331 -26.61 9.57 -14.14
CA THR A 331 -25.75 10.74 -14.38
C THR A 331 -25.16 10.72 -15.78
N LEU A 332 -24.59 9.59 -16.21
CA LEU A 332 -23.97 9.47 -17.52
C LEU A 332 -24.98 9.55 -18.67
N ILE A 333 -26.14 8.93 -18.52
CA ILE A 333 -27.22 9.01 -19.52
C ILE A 333 -27.67 10.45 -19.69
N LEU A 334 -28.00 11.15 -18.60
CA LEU A 334 -28.46 12.53 -18.65
C LEU A 334 -27.37 13.49 -19.17
N PHE A 335 -26.11 13.26 -18.80
CA PHE A 335 -24.99 14.03 -19.31
C PHE A 335 -24.80 13.84 -20.81
N ALA A 336 -24.85 12.60 -21.31
CA ALA A 336 -24.74 12.28 -22.74
C ALA A 336 -25.88 12.94 -23.54
N LEU A 337 -27.12 12.88 -23.04
CA LEU A 337 -28.26 13.58 -23.62
C LEU A 337 -28.03 15.09 -23.65
N GLY A 338 -27.50 15.67 -22.57
CA GLY A 338 -27.22 17.11 -22.50
C GLY A 338 -26.13 17.56 -23.47
N ILE A 339 -25.08 16.76 -23.65
CA ILE A 339 -24.04 17.01 -24.66
C ILE A 339 -24.61 16.88 -26.08
N ALA A 340 -25.47 15.89 -26.33
CA ALA A 340 -26.12 15.73 -27.63
C ALA A 340 -26.98 16.95 -28.00
N VAL A 341 -27.80 17.44 -27.07
CA VAL A 341 -28.62 18.66 -27.25
C VAL A 341 -27.75 19.89 -27.49
N LEU A 342 -26.68 20.06 -26.70
CA LEU A 342 -25.72 21.16 -26.90
C LEU A 342 -25.06 21.08 -28.28
N GLY A 343 -24.69 19.88 -28.71
CA GLY A 343 -24.14 19.60 -30.04
C GLY A 343 -25.10 20.02 -31.15
N THR A 344 -26.36 19.57 -31.09
CA THR A 344 -27.39 19.96 -32.08
C THR A 344 -27.56 21.47 -32.16
N TYR A 345 -27.58 22.18 -31.03
CA TYR A 345 -27.69 23.64 -31.02
C TYR A 345 -26.49 24.32 -31.69
N LEU A 346 -25.26 23.84 -31.40
CA LEU A 346 -24.03 24.37 -32.01
C LEU A 346 -23.97 24.09 -33.51
N PHE A 347 -24.39 22.90 -33.96
CA PHE A 347 -24.43 22.54 -35.38
C PHE A 347 -25.51 23.30 -36.16
N THR A 348 -26.68 23.54 -35.57
CA THR A 348 -27.71 24.37 -36.20
C THR A 348 -27.27 25.83 -36.28
N GLY A 349 -26.65 26.36 -35.23
CA GLY A 349 -26.09 27.71 -35.21
C GLY A 349 -24.96 27.92 -36.23
N SER A 350 -24.10 26.91 -36.43
CA SER A 350 -23.03 26.98 -37.43
C SER A 350 -23.54 26.86 -38.87
N ARG A 351 -24.62 26.10 -39.11
CA ARG A 351 -25.30 26.07 -40.44
C ARG A 351 -25.97 27.40 -40.78
N LEU A 352 -26.57 28.07 -39.80
CA LEU A 352 -27.17 29.40 -39.97
C LEU A 352 -26.09 30.48 -40.21
N ALA A 353 -24.97 30.44 -39.48
CA ALA A 353 -23.84 31.33 -39.72
C ALA A 353 -23.09 31.01 -41.05
N GLY A 354 -23.06 29.74 -41.45
CA GLY A 354 -22.43 29.26 -42.68
C GLY A 354 -23.14 29.68 -43.96
N GLN A 355 -24.40 30.12 -43.90
CA GLN A 355 -25.11 30.71 -45.05
C GLN A 355 -24.76 32.20 -45.29
N GLN A 356 -24.06 32.87 -44.36
CA GLN A 356 -23.73 34.29 -44.45
C GLN A 356 -22.23 34.58 -44.68
N GLY A 357 -21.38 33.56 -44.78
CA GLY A 357 -19.93 33.72 -44.85
C GLY A 357 -19.25 32.67 -45.71
N GLN A 358 -19.65 32.54 -46.96
CA GLN A 358 -18.93 31.73 -47.96
C GLN A 358 -18.00 32.63 -48.78
N GLN A 359 -16.98 33.20 -48.15
CA GLN A 359 -15.77 33.61 -48.86
C GLN A 359 -14.54 33.28 -48.04
N ASP A 360 -13.66 32.53 -48.71
CA ASP A 360 -12.22 32.38 -48.48
C ASP A 360 -11.75 31.06 -47.83
N HIS A 361 -11.84 29.98 -48.62
CA HIS A 361 -11.06 28.76 -48.43
C HIS A 361 -9.62 28.95 -48.94
N GLY A 362 -8.84 29.75 -48.21
CA GLY A 362 -7.39 29.71 -48.31
C GLY A 362 -6.86 28.50 -47.55
N HIS A 363 -6.24 27.54 -48.24
CA HIS A 363 -5.46 26.46 -47.63
C HIS A 363 -4.33 27.05 -46.76
N THR A 364 -4.58 27.19 -45.45
CA THR A 364 -3.54 27.58 -44.50
C THR A 364 -2.81 26.35 -44.00
N LYS A 365 -1.49 26.31 -44.24
CA LYS A 365 -0.55 25.31 -43.73
C LYS A 365 -0.73 25.17 -42.20
N GLY A 366 -1.19 23.99 -41.76
CA GLY A 366 -1.56 23.74 -40.37
C GLY A 366 -0.46 24.12 -39.37
N SER A 367 -0.84 24.76 -38.27
CA SER A 367 0.09 25.03 -37.16
C SER A 367 0.62 23.71 -36.60
N GLY A 368 1.92 23.63 -36.33
CA GLY A 368 2.49 22.41 -35.73
C GLY A 368 1.98 22.19 -34.31
N ILE A 369 2.02 20.94 -33.84
CA ILE A 369 1.60 20.53 -32.48
C ILE A 369 2.20 21.39 -31.36
N LYS A 370 3.39 21.95 -31.59
CA LYS A 370 4.09 22.88 -30.68
C LYS A 370 3.33 24.17 -30.42
N ASP A 371 2.72 24.76 -31.45
CA ASP A 371 1.95 26.01 -31.32
C ASP A 371 0.64 25.76 -30.55
N MET A 372 -0.01 24.63 -30.80
CA MET A 372 -1.18 24.18 -30.04
C MET A 372 -0.84 23.97 -28.56
N ILE A 373 0.23 23.22 -28.25
CA ILE A 373 0.68 23.00 -26.86
C ILE A 373 1.00 24.33 -26.18
N LYS A 374 1.72 25.24 -26.86
CA LYS A 374 2.04 26.56 -26.32
C LYS A 374 0.78 27.37 -26.01
N VAL A 375 -0.21 27.36 -26.89
CA VAL A 375 -1.49 28.04 -26.66
C VAL A 375 -2.23 27.41 -25.48
N MET A 376 -2.30 26.08 -25.39
CA MET A 376 -2.94 25.39 -24.27
C MET A 376 -2.27 25.70 -22.93
N ILE A 377 -0.94 25.76 -22.88
CA ILE A 377 -0.21 26.10 -21.66
C ILE A 377 -0.42 27.58 -21.30
N VAL A 378 -0.19 28.51 -22.23
CA VAL A 378 -0.21 29.95 -21.91
C VAL A 378 -1.64 30.47 -21.68
N GLU A 379 -2.59 30.04 -22.50
CA GLU A 379 -3.97 30.54 -22.47
C GLU A 379 -4.90 29.65 -21.65
N GLY A 380 -4.65 28.34 -21.61
CA GLY A 380 -5.40 27.39 -20.79
C GLY A 380 -4.90 27.34 -19.35
N LEU A 381 -3.64 26.91 -19.15
CA LEU A 381 -3.08 26.70 -17.80
C LEU A 381 -2.82 28.02 -17.07
N PHE A 382 -2.07 28.95 -17.66
CA PHE A 382 -1.73 30.22 -17.01
C PHE A 382 -2.81 31.31 -17.14
N GLN A 383 -3.82 31.10 -18.00
CA GLN A 383 -4.96 32.01 -18.17
C GLN A 383 -4.53 33.46 -18.47
N ARG A 384 -3.48 33.65 -19.27
CA ARG A 384 -2.84 34.96 -19.51
C ARG A 384 -3.82 36.05 -19.95
N ARG A 385 -4.76 35.75 -20.85
CA ARG A 385 -5.81 36.72 -21.25
C ARG A 385 -6.64 37.24 -20.09
N LEU A 386 -6.98 36.38 -19.12
CA LEU A 386 -7.74 36.77 -17.95
C LEU A 386 -6.89 37.65 -17.01
N PHE A 387 -5.61 37.30 -16.84
CA PHE A 387 -4.66 38.10 -16.06
C PHE A 387 -4.52 39.53 -16.61
N LEU A 388 -4.33 39.65 -17.93
CA LEU A 388 -4.19 40.94 -18.60
C LEU A 388 -5.47 41.79 -18.53
N ARG A 389 -6.65 41.15 -18.49
CA ARG A 389 -7.93 41.86 -18.39
C ARG A 389 -8.28 42.27 -16.97
N SER A 390 -8.01 41.43 -15.97
CA SER A 390 -8.26 41.74 -14.57
C SER A 390 -7.52 40.78 -13.64
N ARG A 391 -6.50 41.30 -12.94
CA ARG A 391 -5.72 40.54 -11.95
C ARG A 391 -6.59 39.93 -10.85
N ALA A 392 -7.59 40.66 -10.36
CA ALA A 392 -8.50 40.17 -9.31
C ALA A 392 -9.35 38.99 -9.78
N ARG A 393 -9.92 39.06 -11.00
CA ARG A 393 -10.69 37.94 -11.58
C ARG A 393 -9.81 36.74 -11.87
N TRP A 394 -8.59 36.98 -12.35
CA TRP A 394 -7.60 35.94 -12.56
C TRP A 394 -7.28 35.23 -11.25
N MET A 395 -6.96 35.96 -10.18
CA MET A 395 -6.64 35.35 -8.88
C MET A 395 -7.78 34.46 -8.36
N ILE A 396 -9.02 34.96 -8.37
CA ILE A 396 -10.19 34.20 -7.92
C ILE A 396 -10.45 32.97 -8.79
N HIS A 397 -10.38 33.12 -10.11
CA HIS A 397 -10.59 32.00 -11.01
C HIS A 397 -9.45 30.98 -10.90
N SER A 398 -8.21 31.43 -10.72
CA SER A 398 -7.04 30.57 -10.51
C SER A 398 -7.17 29.73 -9.24
N LEU A 399 -7.72 30.26 -8.15
CA LEU A 399 -7.98 29.49 -6.92
C LEU A 399 -8.89 28.28 -7.17
N ILE A 400 -9.94 28.45 -7.99
CA ILE A 400 -10.89 27.38 -8.32
C ILE A 400 -10.29 26.45 -9.38
N PHE A 401 -9.80 27.02 -10.50
CA PHE A 401 -9.34 26.27 -11.66
C PHE A 401 -8.13 25.39 -11.37
N HIS A 402 -7.09 25.93 -10.72
CA HIS A 402 -5.87 25.13 -10.46
C HIS A 402 -6.14 24.04 -9.43
N ALA A 403 -6.98 24.31 -8.42
CA ALA A 403 -7.40 23.29 -7.47
C ALA A 403 -8.19 22.16 -8.16
N PHE A 404 -9.15 22.51 -9.03
CA PHE A 404 -9.89 21.51 -9.81
C PHE A 404 -8.97 20.71 -10.75
N LEU A 405 -8.10 21.40 -11.48
CA LEU A 405 -7.16 20.78 -12.41
C LEU A 405 -6.19 19.83 -11.70
N PHE A 406 -5.68 20.24 -10.55
CA PHE A 406 -4.82 19.40 -9.73
C PHE A 406 -5.54 18.12 -9.31
N ARG A 407 -6.76 18.23 -8.77
CA ARG A 407 -7.56 17.07 -8.35
C ARG A 407 -7.93 16.15 -9.50
N PHE A 408 -8.17 16.72 -10.68
CA PHE A 408 -8.37 15.98 -11.92
C PHE A 408 -7.17 15.10 -12.28
N PHE A 409 -5.97 15.68 -12.31
CA PHE A 409 -4.77 14.89 -12.59
C PHE A 409 -4.45 13.91 -11.47
N TRP A 410 -4.65 14.28 -10.20
CA TRP A 410 -4.52 13.35 -9.08
C TRP A 410 -5.42 12.13 -9.25
N GLY A 411 -6.69 12.34 -9.60
CA GLY A 411 -7.65 11.27 -9.86
C GLY A 411 -7.24 10.36 -11.03
N LEU A 412 -6.75 10.94 -12.12
CA LEU A 412 -6.20 10.18 -13.27
C LEU A 412 -4.97 9.35 -12.89
N PHE A 413 -4.01 9.93 -12.17
CA PHE A 413 -2.82 9.22 -11.71
C PHE A 413 -3.18 8.13 -10.71
N ALA A 414 -4.12 8.38 -9.80
CA ALA A 414 -4.58 7.38 -8.85
C ALA A 414 -5.35 6.23 -9.56
N LEU A 415 -6.12 6.53 -10.60
CA LEU A 415 -6.73 5.50 -11.45
C LEU A 415 -5.63 4.65 -12.12
N ALA A 416 -4.65 5.30 -12.77
CA ALA A 416 -3.54 4.62 -13.41
C ALA A 416 -2.75 3.74 -12.42
N ALA A 417 -2.44 4.27 -11.24
CA ALA A 417 -1.78 3.54 -10.15
C ALA A 417 -2.60 2.34 -9.68
N SER A 418 -3.93 2.44 -9.66
CA SER A 418 -4.80 1.31 -9.30
C SER A 418 -4.92 0.25 -10.39
N SER A 419 -4.68 0.60 -11.66
CA SER A 419 -4.80 -0.31 -12.81
C SER A 419 -3.47 -0.93 -13.25
N TRP A 420 -2.37 -0.21 -13.11
CA TRP A 420 -1.04 -0.60 -13.59
C TRP A 420 -0.28 -1.25 -12.44
N GLU A 421 -0.75 -2.45 -12.08
CA GLU A 421 -0.20 -3.36 -11.07
C GLU A 421 0.04 -2.78 -9.66
N SER A 422 -0.71 -3.35 -8.71
CA SER A 422 -0.72 -3.23 -7.24
C SER A 422 0.64 -3.15 -6.48
N GLN A 423 1.79 -3.18 -7.17
CA GLN A 423 3.14 -3.35 -6.61
C GLN A 423 3.93 -2.05 -6.41
N TRP A 424 3.45 -0.90 -6.91
CA TRP A 424 4.08 0.39 -6.61
C TRP A 424 3.65 0.86 -5.21
N GLY A 425 4.22 0.26 -4.17
CA GLY A 425 4.02 0.70 -2.78
C GLY A 425 4.24 2.21 -2.61
N GLY A 426 5.10 2.81 -3.44
CA GLY A 426 5.36 4.24 -3.49
C GLY A 426 4.19 5.14 -3.91
N LEU A 427 3.12 4.61 -4.53
CA LEU A 427 1.90 5.37 -4.88
C LEU A 427 0.69 5.01 -4.02
N SER A 428 0.85 4.12 -3.02
CA SER A 428 -0.22 3.75 -2.09
C SER A 428 -0.84 4.95 -1.38
N PHE A 429 -0.04 5.99 -1.10
CA PHE A 429 -0.51 7.23 -0.50
C PHE A 429 -1.67 7.88 -1.29
N MET A 430 -1.64 7.82 -2.64
CA MET A 430 -2.70 8.39 -3.49
C MET A 430 -4.03 7.62 -3.43
N LEU A 431 -3.97 6.35 -3.02
CA LEU A 431 -5.13 5.47 -2.86
C LEU A 431 -5.64 5.49 -1.41
N ASN A 432 -4.75 5.72 -0.45
CA ASN A 432 -5.07 5.81 0.97
C ASN A 432 -5.69 7.16 1.33
N LYS A 433 -6.99 7.16 1.61
CA LYS A 433 -7.73 8.35 2.07
C LYS A 433 -7.32 8.86 3.46
N ASN A 434 -6.61 8.04 4.24
CA ASN A 434 -6.12 8.40 5.56
C ASN A 434 -4.65 8.85 5.54
N ASP A 435 -4.00 8.87 4.37
CA ASP A 435 -2.62 9.31 4.24
C ASP A 435 -2.50 10.84 4.45
N SER A 436 -1.49 11.25 5.21
CA SER A 436 -1.23 12.64 5.58
C SER A 436 -1.08 13.59 4.39
N ILE A 437 -0.39 13.15 3.32
CA ILE A 437 -0.16 13.97 2.14
C ILE A 437 -1.47 14.13 1.37
N THR A 438 -2.19 13.03 1.18
CA THR A 438 -3.50 13.03 0.52
C THR A 438 -4.48 13.92 1.25
N ALA A 439 -4.56 13.81 2.58
CA ALA A 439 -5.38 14.63 3.45
C ALA A 439 -5.05 16.13 3.28
N LEU A 440 -3.79 16.53 3.47
CA LEU A 440 -3.36 17.93 3.36
C LEU A 440 -3.70 18.53 1.99
N VAL A 441 -3.33 17.83 0.93
CA VAL A 441 -3.51 18.30 -0.44
C VAL A 441 -5.00 18.46 -0.77
N PHE A 442 -5.83 17.52 -0.30
CA PHE A 442 -7.26 17.56 -0.57
C PHE A 442 -7.96 18.66 0.21
N ASP A 443 -7.54 18.89 1.46
CA ASP A 443 -8.08 19.93 2.32
C ASP A 443 -7.69 21.34 1.82
N VAL A 444 -6.41 21.54 1.45
CA VAL A 444 -5.92 22.79 0.85
C VAL A 444 -6.62 23.11 -0.47
N THR A 445 -6.72 22.13 -1.38
CA THR A 445 -7.41 22.35 -2.67
C THR A 445 -8.90 22.61 -2.47
N GLY A 446 -9.55 21.95 -1.50
CA GLY A 446 -10.91 22.24 -1.07
C GLY A 446 -11.08 23.69 -0.59
N CYS A 447 -10.17 24.16 0.26
CA CYS A 447 -10.18 25.51 0.82
C CYS A 447 -9.96 26.57 -0.27
N MET A 448 -9.04 26.32 -1.20
CA MET A 448 -8.82 27.20 -2.36
C MET A 448 -10.09 27.36 -3.18
N MET A 449 -10.80 26.27 -3.49
CA MET A 449 -12.06 26.32 -4.24
C MET A 449 -13.15 27.08 -3.47
N LEU A 450 -13.32 26.79 -2.18
CA LEU A 450 -14.33 27.44 -1.33
C LEU A 450 -14.05 28.96 -1.19
N LEU A 451 -12.79 29.33 -0.93
CA LEU A 451 -12.35 30.72 -0.86
C LEU A 451 -12.59 31.43 -2.20
N GLY A 452 -12.25 30.79 -3.32
CA GLY A 452 -12.52 31.32 -4.66
C GLY A 452 -14.00 31.62 -4.88
N LEU A 453 -14.90 30.71 -4.47
CA LEU A 453 -16.34 30.93 -4.56
C LEU A 453 -16.82 32.10 -3.69
N ILE A 454 -16.38 32.15 -2.42
CA ILE A 454 -16.73 33.21 -1.49
C ILE A 454 -16.26 34.57 -2.01
N LEU A 455 -15.00 34.67 -2.45
CA LEU A 455 -14.44 35.89 -3.01
C LEU A 455 -15.16 36.32 -4.31
N PHE A 456 -15.57 35.37 -5.15
CA PHE A 456 -16.35 35.67 -6.35
C PHE A 456 -17.70 36.31 -6.00
N VAL A 457 -18.45 35.70 -5.07
CA VAL A 457 -19.74 36.21 -4.61
C VAL A 457 -19.58 37.57 -3.94
N PHE A 458 -18.59 37.71 -3.05
CA PHE A 458 -18.28 38.97 -2.38
C PHE A 458 -17.92 40.09 -3.36
N LEU A 459 -16.97 39.86 -4.28
CA LEU A 459 -16.59 40.86 -5.27
C LEU A 459 -17.77 41.27 -6.15
N LYS A 460 -18.64 40.32 -6.51
CA LYS A 460 -19.83 40.64 -7.29
C LYS A 460 -20.79 41.51 -6.49
N HIS A 461 -21.09 41.13 -5.25
CA HIS A 461 -22.01 41.90 -4.40
C HIS A 461 -21.48 43.32 -4.12
N SER A 462 -20.18 43.45 -3.81
CA SER A 462 -19.54 44.73 -3.51
C SER A 462 -19.44 45.66 -4.73
N LYS A 463 -19.23 45.13 -5.95
CA LYS A 463 -19.18 45.96 -7.17
C LYS A 463 -20.56 46.24 -7.80
N MET A 464 -21.56 45.40 -7.55
CA MET A 464 -22.95 45.62 -7.99
C MET A 464 -23.64 46.76 -7.22
N LYS A 465 -23.16 47.13 -6.01
CA LYS A 465 -23.70 48.27 -5.26
C LYS A 465 -23.44 49.64 -5.90
N HIS A 466 -22.45 49.76 -6.79
CA HIS A 466 -22.00 51.07 -7.28
C HIS A 466 -22.10 51.27 -8.79
N ILE A 467 -22.42 50.23 -9.59
CA ILE A 467 -22.47 50.38 -11.04
C ILE A 467 -23.53 49.45 -11.65
N ASN A 468 -24.68 50.00 -12.05
CA ASN A 468 -25.66 49.35 -12.92
C ASN A 468 -25.09 49.33 -14.34
N PHE A 469 -24.26 48.33 -14.68
CA PHE A 469 -23.87 48.05 -16.06
C PHE A 469 -24.73 46.93 -16.63
N ASP A 470 -25.61 47.27 -17.57
CA ASP A 470 -26.14 46.36 -18.58
C ASP A 470 -24.95 45.74 -19.33
N GLY A 471 -24.53 44.54 -18.92
CA GLY A 471 -23.35 43.87 -19.47
C GLY A 471 -22.61 42.93 -18.52
N PHE A 472 -22.90 42.96 -17.22
CA PHE A 472 -22.45 41.90 -16.32
C PHE A 472 -23.31 40.65 -16.49
N PRO A 473 -22.73 39.48 -16.75
CA PRO A 473 -23.53 38.31 -17.04
C PRO A 473 -24.19 37.84 -15.71
N LYS A 474 -25.54 37.69 -15.71
CA LYS A 474 -26.39 37.28 -14.56
C LYS A 474 -25.77 36.14 -13.72
N LEU A 475 -25.86 36.14 -12.39
CA LEU A 475 -25.22 35.06 -11.61
C LEU A 475 -25.88 33.71 -11.92
N ASP A 476 -25.08 32.68 -12.21
CA ASP A 476 -25.58 31.30 -12.37
C ASP A 476 -25.67 30.65 -10.99
N TRP A 477 -26.64 31.10 -10.19
CA TRP A 477 -26.83 30.65 -8.80
C TRP A 477 -26.86 29.13 -8.66
N PRO A 478 -27.55 28.36 -9.53
CA PRO A 478 -27.53 26.90 -9.45
C PRO A 478 -26.11 26.31 -9.52
N ALA A 479 -25.26 26.80 -10.43
CA ALA A 479 -23.87 26.32 -10.52
C ALA A 479 -23.06 26.62 -9.24
N PHE A 480 -23.24 27.81 -8.65
CA PHE A 480 -22.57 28.19 -7.40
C PHE A 480 -23.04 27.36 -6.21
N ILE A 481 -24.36 27.09 -6.11
CA ILE A 481 -24.94 26.28 -5.03
C ILE A 481 -24.47 24.83 -5.17
N LEU A 482 -24.51 24.25 -6.38
CA LEU A 482 -24.04 22.89 -6.62
C LEU A 482 -22.55 22.74 -6.30
N LEU A 483 -21.71 23.64 -6.80
CA LEU A 483 -20.26 23.56 -6.57
C LEU A 483 -19.89 23.85 -5.10
N GLY A 484 -20.52 24.84 -4.46
CA GLY A 484 -20.31 25.15 -3.05
C GLY A 484 -20.80 24.02 -2.14
N GLY A 485 -22.00 23.49 -2.40
CA GLY A 485 -22.55 22.35 -1.68
C GLY A 485 -21.68 21.10 -1.81
N LEU A 486 -21.17 20.81 -3.00
CA LEU A 486 -20.24 19.70 -3.24
C LEU A 486 -19.00 19.78 -2.34
N ILE A 487 -18.38 20.97 -2.27
CA ILE A 487 -17.17 21.18 -1.46
C ILE A 487 -17.48 21.04 0.04
N VAL A 488 -18.56 21.67 0.52
CA VAL A 488 -18.96 21.62 1.94
C VAL A 488 -19.28 20.19 2.37
N VAL A 489 -20.08 19.46 1.58
CA VAL A 489 -20.40 18.05 1.86
C VAL A 489 -19.13 17.19 1.82
N GLY A 490 -18.16 17.51 0.97
CA GLY A 490 -16.85 16.85 0.96
C GLY A 490 -16.08 16.99 2.28
N PHE A 491 -16.02 18.20 2.85
CA PHE A 491 -15.39 18.41 4.16
C PHE A 491 -16.14 17.72 5.30
N VAL A 492 -17.48 17.75 5.27
CA VAL A 492 -18.32 17.04 6.25
C VAL A 492 -18.06 15.54 6.19
N LEU A 493 -17.94 14.96 4.98
CA LEU A 493 -17.58 13.54 4.81
C LEU A 493 -16.23 13.21 5.42
N GLU A 494 -15.24 14.07 5.22
CA GLU A 494 -13.92 13.88 5.79
C GLU A 494 -13.94 13.91 7.32
N GLY A 495 -14.66 14.86 7.92
CA GLY A 495 -14.81 14.93 9.37
C GLY A 495 -15.57 13.74 9.96
N LEU A 496 -16.65 13.30 9.31
CA LEU A 496 -17.38 12.08 9.71
C LEU A 496 -16.47 10.85 9.62
N ARG A 497 -15.68 10.72 8.54
CA ARG A 497 -14.68 9.64 8.40
C ARG A 497 -13.71 9.68 9.56
N ILE A 498 -13.08 10.82 9.86
CA ILE A 498 -12.09 10.96 10.92
C ILE A 498 -12.68 10.56 12.28
N ALA A 499 -13.88 11.05 12.59
CA ALA A 499 -14.60 10.72 13.82
C ALA A 499 -14.86 9.20 13.95
N MET A 500 -15.40 8.58 12.89
CA MET A 500 -15.65 7.12 12.87
C MET A 500 -14.37 6.30 12.97
N THR A 501 -13.31 6.76 12.32
CA THR A 501 -12.00 6.12 12.34
C THR A 501 -11.15 6.58 13.51
N GLY A 502 -11.71 7.16 14.58
CA GLY A 502 -10.98 7.61 15.78
C GLY A 502 -9.60 8.20 15.51
N SER A 503 -9.53 9.22 14.64
CA SER A 503 -8.32 9.99 14.30
C SER A 503 -7.05 9.15 14.05
N PRO A 504 -6.94 8.44 12.90
CA PRO A 504 -5.74 7.68 12.58
C PRO A 504 -4.50 8.58 12.51
N PRO A 505 -3.28 8.04 12.67
CA PRO A 505 -2.04 8.81 12.54
C PRO A 505 -2.03 9.60 11.22
N GLY A 506 -1.79 10.91 11.29
CA GLY A 506 -1.80 11.78 10.12
C GLY A 506 -3.15 12.45 9.82
N ALA A 507 -4.21 12.14 10.56
CA ALA A 507 -5.52 12.79 10.39
C ALA A 507 -5.49 14.30 10.61
N GLU A 508 -4.56 14.80 11.43
CA GLU A 508 -4.34 16.22 11.71
C GLU A 508 -4.00 17.05 10.47
N TYR A 509 -3.54 16.41 9.38
CA TYR A 509 -3.25 17.07 8.12
C TYR A 509 -4.51 17.41 7.31
N ALA A 510 -5.64 16.75 7.57
CA ALA A 510 -6.94 17.12 7.03
C ALA A 510 -7.51 18.30 7.84
N LEU A 511 -6.91 19.50 7.78
CA LEU A 511 -7.17 20.59 8.73
C LEU A 511 -8.66 20.87 9.00
N VAL A 512 -9.46 21.06 7.96
CA VAL A 512 -10.91 21.33 8.08
C VAL A 512 -11.67 20.07 8.48
N GLY A 513 -11.36 18.94 7.83
CA GLY A 513 -11.97 17.65 8.16
C GLY A 513 -11.75 17.26 9.63
N TYR A 514 -10.52 17.38 10.12
CA TYR A 514 -10.10 17.11 11.49
C TYR A 514 -10.81 18.04 12.48
N PHE A 515 -10.91 19.34 12.17
CA PHE A 515 -11.68 20.27 12.97
C PHE A 515 -13.15 19.86 13.06
N ILE A 516 -13.78 19.47 11.94
CA ILE A 516 -15.16 18.97 11.92
C ILE A 516 -15.26 17.69 12.76
N GLY A 517 -14.35 16.74 12.58
CA GLY A 517 -14.31 15.49 13.34
C GLY A 517 -14.21 15.73 14.85
N TRP A 518 -13.44 16.74 15.27
CA TRP A 518 -13.24 17.09 16.66
C TRP A 518 -14.47 17.72 17.34
N ILE A 519 -15.26 18.52 16.62
CA ILE A 519 -16.47 19.16 17.17
C ILE A 519 -17.70 18.26 17.13
N LEU A 520 -17.65 17.13 16.41
CA LEU A 520 -18.74 16.17 16.35
C LEU A 520 -18.89 15.46 17.70
N PRO A 521 -20.13 15.23 18.17
CA PRO A 521 -20.37 14.48 19.39
C PRO A 521 -19.97 13.01 19.23
N ASP A 522 -19.66 12.34 20.33
CA ASP A 522 -19.36 10.91 20.36
C ASP A 522 -20.64 10.09 20.16
N VAL A 523 -21.02 9.90 18.89
CA VAL A 523 -22.19 9.13 18.46
C VAL A 523 -21.83 8.22 17.28
N ASP A 524 -22.64 7.19 17.07
CA ASP A 524 -22.47 6.29 15.93
C ASP A 524 -22.79 6.98 14.59
N PHE A 525 -21.74 7.33 13.84
CA PHE A 525 -21.86 7.92 12.50
C PHE A 525 -21.84 6.90 11.36
N THR A 526 -21.74 5.59 11.64
CA THR A 526 -21.55 4.54 10.62
C THR A 526 -22.65 4.53 9.55
N VAL A 527 -23.89 4.81 9.94
CA VAL A 527 -25.04 4.91 9.03
C VAL A 527 -25.09 6.29 8.36
N ILE A 528 -24.89 7.37 9.12
CA ILE A 528 -24.98 8.76 8.64
C ILE A 528 -23.97 9.02 7.54
N TYR A 529 -22.72 8.56 7.73
CA TYR A 529 -21.66 8.70 6.75
C TYR A 529 -22.06 8.16 5.37
N GLY A 530 -22.74 7.00 5.31
CA GLY A 530 -23.19 6.44 4.04
C GLY A 530 -24.21 7.32 3.31
N TRP A 531 -25.13 7.97 4.02
CA TRP A 531 -26.09 8.90 3.42
C TRP A 531 -25.43 10.19 2.92
N ILE A 532 -24.51 10.76 3.70
CA ILE A 532 -23.74 11.93 3.27
C ILE A 532 -22.85 11.58 2.07
N TRP A 533 -22.38 10.34 1.97
CA TRP A 533 -21.61 9.86 0.82
C TRP A 533 -22.46 9.89 -0.44
N TYR A 534 -23.69 9.38 -0.38
CA TYR A 534 -24.63 9.46 -1.49
C TYR A 534 -24.99 10.92 -1.83
N ALA A 535 -25.16 11.79 -0.83
CA ALA A 535 -25.41 13.20 -1.07
C ALA A 535 -24.27 13.84 -1.87
N HIS A 536 -23.01 13.53 -1.55
CA HIS A 536 -21.86 14.00 -2.32
C HIS A 536 -21.84 13.46 -3.75
N ALA A 537 -22.10 12.15 -3.93
CA ALA A 537 -22.16 11.52 -5.24
C ALA A 537 -23.28 12.11 -6.12
N ILE A 538 -24.46 12.33 -5.56
CA ILE A 538 -25.62 12.94 -6.24
C ILE A 538 -25.33 14.40 -6.60
N LEU A 539 -24.75 15.20 -5.68
CA LEU A 539 -24.36 16.58 -5.98
C LEU A 539 -23.36 16.65 -7.14
N THR A 540 -22.39 15.72 -7.16
CA THR A 540 -21.44 15.58 -8.27
C THR A 540 -22.17 15.26 -9.57
N GLY A 541 -23.09 14.30 -9.54
CA GLY A 541 -23.89 13.93 -10.71
C GLY A 541 -24.74 15.09 -11.23
N CYS A 542 -25.41 15.83 -10.33
CA CYS A 542 -26.17 17.03 -10.68
C CYS A 542 -25.28 18.11 -11.31
N LEU A 543 -24.07 18.34 -10.80
CA LEU A 543 -23.12 19.30 -11.36
C LEU A 543 -22.68 18.90 -12.79
N VAL A 544 -22.39 17.61 -13.00
CA VAL A 544 -22.01 17.06 -14.32
C VAL A 544 -23.16 17.21 -15.31
N VAL A 545 -24.38 16.79 -14.95
CA VAL A 545 -25.56 16.92 -15.80
C VAL A 545 -25.88 18.38 -16.12
N TYR A 546 -25.66 19.30 -15.18
CA TYR A 546 -25.91 20.73 -15.38
C TYR A 546 -24.82 21.43 -16.21
N LEU A 547 -23.63 20.83 -16.34
CA LEU A 547 -22.48 21.40 -17.06
C LEU A 547 -22.81 21.92 -18.47
N PRO A 548 -23.41 21.13 -19.40
CA PRO A 548 -23.67 21.58 -20.78
C PRO A 548 -24.66 22.74 -20.88
N PHE A 549 -25.56 22.88 -19.90
CA PHE A 549 -26.63 23.89 -19.88
C PHE A 549 -26.27 25.15 -19.08
N SER A 550 -25.25 25.05 -18.24
CA SER A 550 -24.82 26.12 -17.36
C SER A 550 -23.74 26.99 -17.99
N ARG A 551 -23.29 27.99 -17.23
CA ARG A 551 -22.11 28.75 -17.61
C ARG A 551 -20.81 27.99 -17.45
N LEU A 552 -20.81 26.82 -16.82
CA LEU A 552 -19.65 25.94 -16.68
C LEU A 552 -19.27 25.25 -17.99
N ARG A 553 -20.11 25.30 -19.04
CA ARG A 553 -19.80 24.79 -20.38
C ARG A 553 -18.47 25.28 -20.97
N HIS A 554 -17.94 26.41 -20.48
CA HIS A 554 -16.62 26.90 -20.87
C HIS A 554 -15.49 25.92 -20.51
N ILE A 555 -15.67 25.05 -19.52
CA ILE A 555 -14.73 23.98 -19.16
C ILE A 555 -14.50 23.05 -20.36
N VAL A 556 -15.54 22.78 -21.15
CA VAL A 556 -15.47 21.92 -22.34
C VAL A 556 -15.17 22.74 -23.60
N LEU A 557 -15.86 23.86 -23.79
CA LEU A 557 -15.80 24.62 -25.04
C LEU A 557 -14.49 25.40 -25.24
N VAL A 558 -13.85 25.89 -24.17
CA VAL A 558 -12.63 26.70 -24.30
C VAL A 558 -11.44 25.87 -24.79
N PRO A 559 -11.12 24.68 -24.22
CA PRO A 559 -10.05 23.83 -24.76
C PRO A 559 -10.30 23.43 -26.22
N LEU A 560 -11.54 23.07 -26.56
CA LEU A 560 -11.92 22.70 -27.91
C LEU A 560 -11.73 23.87 -28.90
N ALA A 561 -12.20 25.07 -28.53
CA ALA A 561 -12.03 26.26 -29.36
C ALA A 561 -10.56 26.67 -29.51
N LEU A 562 -9.75 26.53 -28.47
CA LEU A 562 -8.30 26.80 -28.55
C LEU A 562 -7.59 25.79 -29.46
N ALA A 563 -7.95 24.50 -29.41
CA ALA A 563 -7.41 23.49 -30.31
C ALA A 563 -7.77 23.77 -31.78
N ILE A 564 -9.03 24.15 -32.05
CA ILE A 564 -9.50 24.48 -33.41
C ILE A 564 -8.82 25.76 -33.94
N THR A 565 -8.76 26.81 -33.12
CA THR A 565 -8.21 28.12 -33.54
C THR A 565 -6.68 28.14 -33.65
N ALA A 566 -5.97 27.30 -32.89
CA ALA A 566 -4.53 27.11 -33.06
C ALA A 566 -4.21 26.63 -34.48
N ASN A 567 -5.00 25.70 -35.02
CA ASN A 567 -4.84 25.17 -36.37
C ASN A 567 -5.12 26.18 -37.51
N SER A 568 -5.80 27.30 -37.23
CA SER A 568 -6.23 28.28 -38.25
C SER A 568 -5.33 29.53 -38.35
N LYS A 569 -4.55 29.88 -37.31
CA LYS A 569 -3.83 31.16 -37.26
C LYS A 569 -2.40 31.09 -37.82
N LYS A 570 -2.27 31.22 -39.15
CA LYS A 570 -1.04 31.77 -39.78
C LYS A 570 -1.28 32.70 -40.99
N GLY A 571 -2.53 33.05 -41.31
CA GLY A 571 -2.86 33.82 -42.52
C GLY A 571 -2.84 35.36 -42.42
N HIS A 572 -2.86 35.96 -41.22
CA HIS A 572 -3.05 37.42 -41.07
C HIS A 572 -1.86 38.17 -40.44
N ASN A 573 -0.68 38.03 -41.04
CA ASN A 573 0.40 39.00 -40.89
C ASN A 573 0.82 39.50 -42.28
N ARG A 574 -0.04 40.28 -42.95
CA ARG A 574 0.38 41.18 -44.04
C ARG A 574 0.25 42.61 -43.54
N ARG A 575 1.37 43.34 -43.54
CA ARG A 575 1.45 44.78 -43.24
C ARG A 575 0.51 45.55 -44.16
N PRO A 576 -0.11 46.65 -43.71
CA PRO A 576 -0.83 47.54 -44.62
C PRO A 576 0.16 48.16 -45.62
N PRO A 577 -0.20 48.31 -46.91
CA PRO A 577 0.57 49.13 -47.83
C PRO A 577 0.49 50.59 -47.37
N GLN A 578 1.60 51.30 -47.59
CA GLN A 578 1.81 52.70 -47.22
C GLN A 578 0.85 53.65 -47.95
#